data_AF-A0A2V6MUS6-F1
#
_entry.id   AF-A0A2V6MUS6-F1
#
_cell.length_a   1.000
_cell.length_b   1.000
_cell.length_c   1.000
_cell.angle_alpha   90.00
_cell.angle_beta   90.00
_cell.angle_gamma   90.00
#
_symmetry.space_group_name_H-M   'P 1'
#
loop_
_entity.id
_entity.type
_entity.pdbx_description
1 polymer ?
#
loop_
_entity_poly.entity_id
_entity_poly.type
_entity_poly.pdbx_seq_one_letter_code
_entity_poly.pdbx_strand_id
1 'polypeptide(L)'
;MPRLRAWFSRLLGLFQKNKRGAEMAEEIQTHLDLLIERNIAAGMLPHEARNAALRQFGGVEQIKEVAREQRVWRWADEFVQDIRYGARILRRTPGFSILAILCLTLGIGTNAAALSWIEGILIRPYPLVAHQDRMAALSGTVRGG
;
A
#
# COMPACT_ATOMS: atom_id res chain seq x y z
N MET A 1 20.15 6.14 -3.89
CA MET A 1 19.24 5.16 -3.24
C MET A 1 18.06 4.81 -4.15
N PRO A 2 18.25 4.04 -5.24
CA PRO A 2 17.19 3.77 -6.22
C PRO A 2 16.20 2.65 -5.80
N ARG A 3 16.59 1.77 -4.87
CA ARG A 3 15.77 0.60 -4.46
C ARG A 3 14.57 0.95 -3.58
N LEU A 4 14.70 1.94 -2.69
CA LEU A 4 13.59 2.39 -1.83
C LEU A 4 12.44 3.01 -2.65
N ARG A 5 12.79 3.79 -3.68
CA ARG A 5 11.83 4.46 -4.57
C ARG A 5 10.97 3.44 -5.33
N ALA A 6 11.59 2.34 -5.79
CA ALA A 6 10.90 1.26 -6.50
C ALA A 6 10.02 0.38 -5.59
N TRP A 7 10.29 0.35 -4.28
CA TRP A 7 9.49 -0.41 -3.34
C TRP A 7 8.22 0.36 -2.92
N PHE A 8 8.37 1.65 -2.59
CA PHE A 8 7.25 2.54 -2.31
C PHE A 8 6.28 2.66 -3.49
N SER A 9 6.81 2.75 -4.71
CA SER A 9 5.98 2.81 -5.93
C SER A 9 5.09 1.60 -6.14
N ARG A 10 5.60 0.41 -5.84
CA ARG A 10 4.87 -0.85 -5.96
C ARG A 10 3.80 -0.99 -4.89
N LEU A 11 4.12 -0.59 -3.66
CA LEU A 11 3.22 -0.67 -2.51
C LEU A 11 1.99 0.24 -2.69
N LEU A 12 2.21 1.42 -3.25
CA LEU A 12 1.19 2.46 -3.35
C LEU A 12 0.43 2.42 -4.69
N GLY A 13 1.06 1.86 -5.72
CA GLY A 13 0.40 1.54 -6.99
C GLY A 13 -0.71 0.48 -6.87
N LEU A 14 -0.77 -0.28 -5.78
CA LEU A 14 -1.80 -1.30 -5.55
C LEU A 14 -3.13 -0.72 -5.05
N PHE A 15 -3.13 0.40 -4.33
CA PHE A 15 -4.32 0.90 -3.64
C PHE A 15 -5.26 1.75 -4.50
N GLN A 16 -4.79 2.27 -5.66
CA GLN A 16 -5.56 3.20 -6.50
C GLN A 16 -5.74 2.72 -7.95
N LYS A 17 -5.53 1.42 -8.20
CA LYS A 17 -5.55 0.86 -9.57
C LYS A 17 -6.98 0.64 -10.10
N ASN A 18 -7.94 0.31 -9.24
CA ASN A 18 -9.27 -0.14 -9.69
C ASN A 18 -10.20 0.99 -10.16
N LYS A 19 -10.31 2.12 -9.44
CA LYS A 19 -11.32 3.13 -9.77
C LYS A 19 -10.98 3.94 -11.05
N ARG A 20 -9.72 4.33 -11.20
CA ARG A 20 -9.23 5.11 -12.36
C ARG A 20 -9.03 4.29 -13.63
N GLY A 21 -8.86 2.97 -13.50
CA GLY A 21 -8.77 2.07 -14.65
C GLY A 21 -10.11 1.95 -15.38
N ALA A 22 -11.22 1.96 -14.64
CA ALA A 22 -12.57 1.94 -15.20
C ALA A 22 -12.92 3.26 -15.92
N GLU A 23 -12.64 4.41 -15.28
CA GLU A 23 -12.87 5.74 -15.85
C GLU A 23 -12.07 5.98 -17.14
N MET A 24 -10.80 5.55 -17.16
CA MET A 24 -9.97 5.62 -18.37
C MET A 24 -10.43 4.66 -19.46
N ALA A 25 -10.93 3.47 -19.10
CA ALA A 25 -11.50 2.55 -20.08
C ALA A 25 -12.78 3.12 -20.71
N GLU A 26 -13.60 3.81 -19.93
CA GLU A 26 -14.80 4.50 -20.40
C GLU A 26 -14.45 5.63 -21.38
N GLU A 27 -13.47 6.49 -21.03
CA GLU A 27 -13.01 7.58 -21.91
C GLU A 27 -12.43 7.04 -23.24
N ILE A 28 -11.70 5.94 -23.18
CA ILE A 28 -11.17 5.24 -24.37
C ILE A 28 -12.31 4.73 -25.27
N GLN A 29 -13.36 4.14 -24.70
CA GLN A 29 -14.51 3.66 -25.46
C GLN A 29 -15.23 4.83 -26.14
N THR A 30 -15.51 5.90 -25.41
CA THR A 30 -16.14 7.11 -25.97
C THR A 30 -15.34 7.68 -27.14
N HIS A 31 -14.02 7.71 -27.03
CA HIS A 31 -13.16 8.20 -28.12
C HIS A 31 -13.16 7.27 -29.33
N LEU A 32 -13.16 5.96 -29.12
CA LEU A 32 -13.28 4.98 -30.19
C LEU A 32 -14.62 5.09 -30.91
N ASP A 33 -15.72 5.26 -30.17
CA ASP A 33 -17.06 5.40 -30.75
C ASP A 33 -17.17 6.64 -31.65
N LEU A 34 -16.61 7.77 -31.21
CA LEU A 34 -16.54 8.99 -32.02
C LEU A 34 -15.73 8.81 -33.31
N LEU A 35 -14.61 8.08 -33.26
CA LEU A 35 -13.81 7.79 -34.45
C LEU A 35 -14.55 6.87 -35.42
N ILE A 36 -15.29 5.89 -34.90
CA ILE A 36 -16.13 4.99 -35.69
C ILE A 36 -17.22 5.78 -36.41
N GLU A 37 -17.96 6.62 -35.68
CA GLU A 37 -19.02 7.44 -36.23
C GLU A 37 -18.51 8.39 -37.32
N ARG A 38 -17.36 9.03 -37.09
CA ARG A 38 -16.71 9.90 -38.07
C ARG A 38 -16.29 9.16 -39.34
N ASN A 39 -15.78 7.93 -39.22
CA ASN A 39 -15.39 7.12 -40.36
C ASN A 39 -16.61 6.63 -41.15
N ILE A 40 -17.71 6.30 -40.47
CA ILE A 40 -18.99 5.98 -41.11
C ILE A 40 -19.54 7.20 -41.85
N ALA A 41 -19.51 8.39 -41.23
CA ALA A 41 -19.91 9.64 -41.86
C ALA A 41 -19.03 10.02 -43.07
N ALA A 42 -17.76 9.59 -43.08
CA ALA A 42 -16.86 9.70 -44.22
C ALA A 42 -17.11 8.65 -45.31
N GLY A 43 -18.13 7.80 -45.17
CA GLY A 43 -18.56 6.82 -46.17
C GLY A 43 -17.98 5.41 -46.01
N MET A 44 -17.26 5.12 -44.91
CA MET A 44 -16.75 3.76 -44.66
C MET A 44 -17.86 2.82 -44.17
N LEU A 45 -17.73 1.55 -44.54
CA LEU A 45 -18.60 0.50 -44.01
C LEU A 45 -18.35 0.32 -42.49
N PRO A 46 -19.36 0.01 -41.68
CA PRO A 46 -19.24 -0.03 -40.21
C PRO A 46 -18.11 -0.93 -39.69
N HIS A 47 -17.88 -2.07 -40.35
CA HIS A 47 -16.82 -3.01 -39.97
C HIS A 47 -15.41 -2.49 -40.31
N GLU A 48 -15.26 -1.74 -41.40
CA GLU A 48 -14.01 -1.11 -41.81
C GLU A 48 -13.71 0.13 -40.95
N ALA A 49 -14.74 0.93 -40.65
CA ALA A 49 -14.67 2.10 -39.77
C ALA A 49 -14.15 1.74 -38.37
N ARG A 50 -14.62 0.61 -37.81
CA ARG A 50 -14.13 0.06 -36.54
C ARG A 50 -12.67 -0.36 -36.58
N ASN A 51 -12.27 -1.06 -37.63
CA ASN A 51 -10.87 -1.49 -37.78
C ASN A 51 -9.93 -0.30 -38.04
N ALA A 52 -10.38 0.72 -38.76
CA ALA A 52 -9.65 1.98 -38.96
C ALA A 52 -9.51 2.77 -37.65
N ALA A 53 -10.60 2.90 -36.87
CA ALA A 53 -10.58 3.56 -35.56
C ALA A 53 -9.62 2.87 -34.58
N LEU A 54 -9.63 1.53 -34.52
CA LEU A 54 -8.72 0.77 -33.65
C LEU A 54 -7.24 0.94 -34.04
N ARG A 55 -6.93 0.97 -35.35
CA ARG A 55 -5.57 1.22 -35.85
C ARG A 55 -5.11 2.66 -35.59
N GLN A 56 -6.03 3.62 -35.71
CA GLN A 56 -5.75 5.04 -35.45
C GLN A 56 -5.58 5.33 -33.96
N PHE A 57 -6.33 4.63 -33.10
CA PHE A 57 -6.20 4.76 -31.66
C PHE A 57 -4.90 4.13 -31.14
N GLY A 58 -4.41 3.07 -31.79
CA GLY A 58 -2.99 2.86 -32.15
C GLY A 58 -1.90 2.89 -31.07
N GLY A 59 -2.20 3.03 -29.78
CA GLY A 59 -1.16 3.25 -28.77
C GLY A 59 -1.66 3.31 -27.33
N VAL A 60 -2.82 2.72 -27.03
CA VAL A 60 -3.39 2.69 -25.66
C VAL A 60 -2.41 2.12 -24.65
N GLU A 61 -1.65 1.12 -25.07
CA GLU A 61 -0.68 0.44 -24.20
C GLU A 61 0.55 1.33 -23.93
N GLN A 62 0.99 2.14 -24.89
CA GLN A 62 2.10 3.08 -24.72
C GLN A 62 1.70 4.28 -23.84
N ILE A 63 0.48 4.78 -23.99
CA ILE A 63 -0.06 5.85 -23.13
C ILE A 63 -0.22 5.33 -21.69
N LYS A 64 -0.65 4.07 -21.52
CA LYS A 64 -0.71 3.41 -20.20
C LYS A 64 0.66 3.21 -19.56
N GLU A 65 1.68 2.80 -20.33
CA GLU A 65 3.05 2.62 -19.83
C GLU A 65 3.66 3.94 -19.34
N VAL A 66 3.58 5.01 -20.14
CA VAL A 66 4.09 6.34 -19.77
C VAL A 66 3.32 6.93 -18.58
N ALA A 67 1.99 6.77 -18.55
CA ALA A 67 1.17 7.18 -17.42
C ALA A 67 1.52 6.39 -16.15
N ARG A 68 1.91 5.11 -16.27
CA ARG A 68 2.27 4.26 -15.13
C ARG A 68 3.56 4.69 -14.44
N GLU A 69 4.57 5.05 -15.22
CA GLU A 69 5.83 5.57 -14.67
C GLU A 69 5.64 6.95 -14.04
N GLN A 70 4.97 7.89 -14.72
CA GLN A 70 4.75 9.24 -14.16
C GLN A 70 3.84 9.24 -12.91
N ARG A 71 2.85 8.35 -12.85
CA ARG A 71 1.86 8.31 -11.77
C ARG A 71 2.44 7.91 -10.42
N VAL A 72 3.43 7.02 -10.43
CA VAL A 72 4.17 6.62 -9.22
C VAL A 72 4.91 7.83 -8.63
N TRP A 73 5.60 8.59 -9.47
CA TRP A 73 6.41 9.71 -9.03
C TRP A 73 5.53 10.86 -8.53
N ARG A 74 4.43 11.15 -9.23
CA ARG A 74 3.46 12.17 -8.83
C ARG A 74 2.84 11.87 -7.45
N TRP A 75 2.44 10.62 -7.21
CA TRP A 75 1.84 10.26 -5.93
C TRP A 75 2.88 10.27 -4.78
N ALA A 76 4.13 9.90 -5.07
CA ALA A 76 5.21 10.00 -4.08
C ALA A 76 5.52 11.47 -3.73
N ASP A 77 5.53 12.37 -4.73
CA ASP A 77 5.75 13.80 -4.51
C ASP A 77 4.57 14.44 -3.75
N GLU A 78 3.33 14.09 -4.09
CA GLU A 78 2.12 14.50 -3.34
C GLU A 78 2.19 14.03 -1.88
N PHE A 79 2.55 12.76 -1.64
CA PHE A 79 2.67 12.21 -0.29
C PHE A 79 3.78 12.89 0.53
N VAL A 80 4.94 13.17 -0.08
CA VAL A 80 6.02 13.91 0.58
C VAL A 80 5.60 15.34 0.88
N GLN A 81 4.85 15.97 -0.03
CA GLN A 81 4.32 17.31 0.18
C GLN A 81 3.32 17.34 1.35
N ASP A 82 2.43 16.36 1.43
CA ASP A 82 1.45 16.23 2.52
C ASP A 82 2.14 15.96 3.86
N ILE A 83 3.14 15.08 3.91
CA ILE A 83 3.95 14.87 5.12
C ILE A 83 4.63 16.16 5.55
N ARG A 84 5.26 16.87 4.61
CA ARG A 84 5.97 18.12 4.92
C ARG A 84 5.01 19.19 5.41
N TYR A 85 3.81 19.24 4.83
CA TYR A 85 2.75 20.15 5.24
C TYR A 85 2.19 19.80 6.62
N GLY A 86 1.87 18.52 6.86
CA GLY A 86 1.45 18.00 8.16
C GLY A 86 2.49 18.25 9.25
N ALA A 87 3.78 17.99 8.98
CA ALA A 87 4.87 18.28 9.90
C ALA A 87 5.01 19.78 10.20
N ARG A 88 4.78 20.64 9.21
CA ARG A 88 4.78 22.10 9.41
C ARG A 88 3.62 22.54 10.29
N ILE A 89 2.43 21.95 10.12
CA ILE A 89 1.27 22.20 10.99
C ILE A 89 1.58 21.75 12.42
N LEU A 90 2.15 20.54 12.58
CA LEU A 90 2.53 19.97 13.87
C LEU A 90 3.49 20.90 14.65
N ARG A 91 4.44 21.53 13.94
CA ARG A 91 5.38 22.51 14.52
C ARG A 91 4.72 23.87 14.81
N ARG A 92 3.64 24.22 14.12
CA ARG A 92 2.92 25.48 14.32
C ARG A 92 1.96 25.42 15.51
N THR A 93 1.45 24.24 15.86
CA THR A 93 0.57 23.99 17.01
C THR A 93 1.16 22.94 17.95
N PRO A 94 2.23 23.28 18.70
CA PRO A 94 2.98 22.32 19.51
C PRO A 94 2.16 21.69 20.64
N GLY A 95 1.22 22.43 21.25
CA GLY A 95 0.42 21.94 22.38
C GLY A 95 -0.44 20.71 22.05
N PHE A 96 -1.23 20.79 20.98
CA PHE A 96 -2.04 19.66 20.51
C PHE A 96 -1.17 18.48 20.05
N SER A 97 -0.08 18.79 19.36
CA SER A 97 0.86 17.79 18.84
C SER A 97 1.52 16.98 19.95
N ILE A 98 1.96 17.62 21.03
CA ILE A 98 2.57 16.93 22.18
C ILE A 98 1.55 15.98 22.83
N LEU A 99 0.31 16.44 23.06
CA LEU A 99 -0.73 15.59 23.61
C LEU A 99 -1.05 14.40 22.71
N ALA A 100 -1.18 14.64 21.40
CA ALA A 100 -1.41 13.58 20.43
C ALA A 100 -0.26 12.54 20.43
N ILE A 101 0.99 13.00 20.44
CA ILE A 101 2.18 12.14 20.51
C ILE A 101 2.20 11.34 21.82
N LEU A 102 1.91 11.97 22.96
CA LEU A 102 1.85 11.29 24.25
C LEU A 102 0.77 10.20 24.28
N CYS A 103 -0.44 10.50 23.83
CA CYS A 103 -1.52 9.53 23.75
C CYS A 103 -1.17 8.35 22.82
N LEU A 104 -0.60 8.62 21.64
CA LEU A 104 -0.16 7.59 20.71
C LEU A 104 0.96 6.74 21.32
N THR A 105 1.94 7.37 21.94
CA THR A 105 3.08 6.69 22.58
C THR A 105 2.59 5.80 23.71
N LEU A 106 1.70 6.29 24.57
CA LEU A 106 1.15 5.51 25.66
C LEU A 106 0.26 4.37 25.15
N GLY A 107 -0.62 4.60 24.18
CA GLY A 107 -1.47 3.55 23.62
C GLY A 107 -0.66 2.44 22.93
N ILE A 108 0.28 2.81 22.06
CA ILE A 108 1.11 1.85 21.33
C ILE A 108 2.10 1.17 22.28
N GLY A 109 2.79 1.96 23.11
CA GLY A 109 3.81 1.46 24.03
C GLY A 109 3.23 0.54 25.11
N THR A 110 2.07 0.87 25.67
CA THR A 110 1.41 0.01 26.66
C THR A 110 0.97 -1.30 26.03
N ASN A 111 0.34 -1.27 24.85
CA ASN A 111 -0.08 -2.49 24.16
C ASN A 111 1.13 -3.36 23.77
N ALA A 112 2.20 -2.77 23.26
CA ALA A 112 3.43 -3.48 22.90
C ALA A 112 4.13 -4.07 24.14
N ALA A 113 4.15 -3.34 25.26
CA ALA A 113 4.72 -3.81 26.52
C ALA A 113 3.91 -4.96 27.12
N ALA A 114 2.58 -4.84 27.15
CA ALA A 114 1.69 -5.90 27.63
C ALA A 114 1.85 -7.17 26.79
N LEU A 115 1.88 -7.06 25.46
CA LEU A 115 2.12 -8.20 24.57
C LEU A 115 3.51 -8.81 24.76
N SER A 116 4.56 -7.99 24.87
CA SER A 116 5.93 -8.48 25.12
C SER A 116 6.03 -9.20 26.47
N TRP A 117 5.34 -8.70 27.49
CA TRP A 117 5.30 -9.31 28.81
C TRP A 117 4.55 -10.64 28.81
N ILE A 118 3.41 -10.70 28.11
CA ILE A 118 2.66 -11.93 27.88
C ILE A 118 3.51 -12.92 27.08
N GLU A 119 4.19 -12.50 26.02
CA GLU A 119 5.05 -13.38 25.21
C GLU A 119 6.23 -13.92 26.03
N GLY A 120 6.86 -13.08 26.86
CA GLY A 120 7.97 -13.47 27.73
C GLY A 120 7.56 -14.45 28.84
N ILE A 121 6.33 -14.36 29.36
CA ILE A 121 5.86 -15.21 30.46
C ILE A 121 5.16 -16.47 29.95
N LEU A 122 4.31 -16.33 28.94
CA LEU A 122 3.38 -17.39 28.51
C LEU A 122 3.87 -18.15 27.26
N ILE A 123 4.61 -17.49 26.36
CA ILE A 123 4.98 -18.07 25.06
C ILE A 123 6.43 -18.56 25.04
N ARG A 124 7.35 -17.94 25.81
CA ARG A 124 8.75 -18.39 25.94
C ARG A 124 9.20 -18.55 27.40
N PRO A 125 8.70 -19.55 28.16
CA PRO A 125 9.00 -19.62 29.58
C PRO A 125 10.46 -19.99 29.92
N TYR A 126 11.28 -20.52 29.02
CA TYR A 126 12.69 -20.83 29.34
C TYR A 126 13.63 -20.76 28.12
N PRO A 127 14.49 -19.73 27.99
CA PRO A 127 15.52 -19.69 26.93
C PRO A 127 16.68 -20.67 27.15
N LEU A 128 16.65 -21.51 28.21
CA LEU A 128 17.75 -22.41 28.56
C LEU A 128 17.44 -23.92 28.43
N VAL A 129 16.24 -24.32 28.00
CA VAL A 129 15.91 -25.76 27.87
C VAL A 129 15.43 -26.06 26.45
N ALA A 130 16.32 -26.63 25.65
CA ALA A 130 16.07 -26.99 24.25
C ALA A 130 15.14 -28.21 24.07
N HIS A 131 14.94 -29.02 25.11
CA HIS A 131 14.19 -30.29 25.06
C HIS A 131 13.23 -30.39 26.25
N GLN A 132 12.05 -29.78 26.09
CA GLN A 132 11.00 -29.67 27.10
C GLN A 132 10.30 -31.02 27.38
N ASP A 133 10.44 -31.99 26.47
CA ASP A 133 9.86 -33.34 26.51
C ASP A 133 10.51 -34.28 27.53
N ARG A 134 11.64 -33.89 28.14
CA ARG A 134 12.43 -34.76 29.05
C ARG A 134 12.54 -34.25 30.49
N MET A 135 11.59 -33.45 30.96
CA MET A 135 11.61 -33.01 32.36
C MET A 135 11.02 -34.07 33.29
N ALA A 136 11.80 -34.52 34.27
CA ALA A 136 11.37 -35.37 35.37
C ALA A 136 11.64 -34.66 36.70
N ALA A 137 10.63 -34.62 37.58
CA ALA A 137 10.75 -34.02 38.90
C ALA A 137 11.13 -35.09 39.93
N LEU A 138 12.30 -34.94 40.56
CA LEU A 138 12.69 -35.77 41.70
C LEU A 138 12.25 -35.07 43.00
N SER A 139 11.28 -35.66 43.70
CA SER A 139 10.88 -35.24 45.03
C SER A 139 11.49 -36.20 46.05
N GLY A 140 12.38 -35.68 46.91
CA GLY A 140 12.93 -36.43 48.04
C GLY A 140 12.20 -36.03 49.32
N THR A 141 11.48 -36.96 49.94
CA THR A 141 10.92 -36.77 51.28
C THR A 141 11.93 -37.24 52.32
N VAL A 142 12.51 -36.30 53.06
CA VAL A 142 13.34 -36.62 54.23
C VAL A 142 12.41 -37.12 55.33
N ARG A 143 12.40 -38.44 55.55
CA ARG A 143 11.76 -39.06 56.71
C ARG A 143 12.68 -38.83 57.92
N GLY A 144 12.44 -37.74 58.65
CA GLY A 144 13.02 -37.52 59.98
C GLY A 144 12.41 -38.52 60.97
N GLY A 145 13.29 -39.20 61.72
CA GLY A 145 12.95 -40.11 62.81
C GLY A 145 12.70 -39.41 64.13
#